data_AF-A0AA38VM32-F1
#
_entry.id   AF-A0AA38VM32-F1
#
_cell.length_a   1.000
_cell.length_b   1.000
_cell.length_c   1.000
_cell.angle_alpha   90.00
_cell.angle_beta   90.00
_cell.angle_gamma   90.00
#
_symmetry.space_group_name_H-M   'P 1'
#
loop_
_entity.id
_entity.type
_entity.pdbx_description
1 polymer ?
#
loop_
_entity_poly.entity_id
_entity_poly.type
_entity_poly.pdbx_seq_one_letter_code
_entity_poly.pdbx_strand_id
1 'polypeptide(L)'
;MEFPGTATIQERQIVIIVPEPEPRPRGPSAYDTAIKRPAGQVGTEPQFTLYLGTNTGPYQTSDNGTLVLPPVPIEWIIAPLNVTDGQCHSRSENLGLFGITNILVMALSILTGCRPLVRYLTRGLLGKPSKYSAFWTWIISFSFQIASNAIISHIVVSTPGYQHLSMLNVFALYASRPRINQIWMGSLRSLVGPVRLSGRLAFLAPQPKEEKKMKKNRENEQRGEKRGTNTTANTNNLKEAYPYFYDEYIRWRTAQTEQQQQDQPPPQEVTNPWRLHYETDPEWVYTDSYVATSISEFCLQLVSAIFVGITWRRFPNAPIREHMKTYVNLMIAAPTLALLGWLFSGASGVLTMVLFFVGLTGFFTYGASWLYWGHFLDLPGSLWCPPKFVTQAAMWSSFSALSTAVGALL
;
A
#
# COMPACT_ATOMS: atom_id res chain seq x y z
N MET A 1 6.73 -17.21 -63.98
CA MET A 1 6.74 -16.76 -62.57
C MET A 1 5.37 -16.18 -62.28
N GLU A 2 4.46 -17.04 -61.81
CA GLU A 2 3.09 -16.67 -61.45
C GLU A 2 3.04 -16.36 -59.95
N PHE A 3 2.48 -15.19 -59.62
CA PHE A 3 2.22 -14.81 -58.23
C PHE A 3 0.92 -15.47 -57.76
N PRO A 4 0.88 -16.09 -56.56
CA PRO A 4 -0.34 -16.68 -56.04
C PRO A 4 -1.33 -15.60 -55.57
N GLY A 5 -2.60 -15.89 -55.84
CA GLY A 5 -3.76 -15.00 -55.75
C GLY A 5 -3.97 -14.25 -54.44
N THR A 6 -4.41 -13.01 -54.61
CA THR A 6 -5.11 -12.18 -53.63
C THR A 6 -6.41 -12.84 -53.18
N ALA A 7 -6.46 -13.28 -51.91
CA ALA A 7 -7.70 -13.72 -51.28
C ALA A 7 -8.57 -12.50 -50.93
N THR A 8 -9.75 -12.44 -51.52
CA THR A 8 -10.81 -11.46 -51.22
C THR A 8 -11.40 -11.72 -49.83
N ILE A 9 -11.31 -10.72 -48.95
CA ILE A 9 -11.95 -10.73 -47.63
C ILE A 9 -13.46 -10.54 -47.86
N GLN A 10 -14.24 -11.60 -47.63
CA GLN A 10 -15.71 -11.50 -47.59
C GLN A 10 -16.14 -10.69 -46.36
N GLU A 11 -16.82 -9.58 -46.64
CA GLU A 11 -17.54 -8.74 -45.71
C GLU A 11 -18.69 -9.53 -45.07
N ARG A 12 -18.53 -9.93 -43.79
CA ARG A 12 -19.61 -10.57 -43.02
C ARG A 12 -20.55 -9.50 -42.49
N GLN A 13 -21.76 -9.47 -43.02
CA GLN A 13 -22.89 -8.70 -42.49
C GLN A 13 -23.20 -9.11 -41.05
N ILE A 14 -23.26 -8.12 -40.15
CA ILE A 14 -23.73 -8.28 -38.78
C ILE A 14 -25.26 -8.10 -38.79
N VAL A 15 -25.99 -9.21 -38.66
CA VAL A 15 -27.45 -9.18 -38.44
C VAL A 15 -27.69 -8.98 -36.95
N ILE A 16 -28.13 -7.79 -36.55
CA ILE A 16 -28.57 -7.51 -35.18
C ILE A 16 -30.01 -8.00 -35.06
N ILE A 17 -30.20 -9.19 -34.49
CA ILE A 17 -31.52 -9.69 -34.11
C ILE A 17 -31.87 -9.07 -32.75
N VAL A 18 -32.89 -8.21 -32.74
CA VAL A 18 -33.49 -7.70 -31.49
C VAL A 18 -34.50 -8.76 -31.03
N PRO A 19 -34.28 -9.46 -29.90
CA PRO A 19 -35.24 -10.44 -29.42
C PRO A 19 -36.50 -9.73 -28.89
N GLU A 20 -37.65 -10.20 -29.33
CA GLU A 20 -38.96 -9.83 -28.82
C GLU A 20 -39.08 -10.23 -27.33
N PRO A 21 -39.68 -9.39 -26.46
CA PRO A 21 -39.72 -9.67 -25.03
C PRO A 21 -40.61 -10.89 -24.73
N GLU A 22 -39.97 -12.00 -24.33
CA GLU A 22 -40.67 -13.22 -23.89
C GLU A 22 -41.51 -12.99 -22.62
N PRO A 23 -42.71 -13.61 -22.52
CA PRO A 23 -43.54 -13.55 -21.33
C PRO A 23 -42.83 -14.21 -20.13
N ARG A 24 -42.84 -13.54 -18.97
CA ARG A 24 -42.18 -13.99 -17.73
C ARG A 24 -42.69 -15.38 -17.30
N PRO A 25 -41.86 -16.43 -17.30
CA PRO A 25 -42.26 -17.72 -16.76
C PRO A 25 -42.27 -17.69 -15.22
N ARG A 26 -43.27 -18.34 -14.60
CA ARG A 26 -43.31 -18.68 -13.15
C ARG A 26 -42.41 -19.90 -12.83
N GLY A 27 -41.20 -19.93 -13.37
CA GLY A 27 -40.18 -20.95 -13.11
C GLY A 27 -39.11 -20.49 -12.11
N PRO A 28 -38.10 -21.32 -11.79
CA PRO A 28 -36.90 -20.85 -11.10
C PRO A 28 -36.37 -19.59 -11.80
N SER A 29 -35.83 -18.64 -11.04
CA SER A 29 -35.49 -17.34 -11.62
C SER A 29 -34.57 -17.54 -12.84
N ALA A 30 -34.71 -16.70 -13.88
CA ALA A 30 -33.82 -16.76 -15.05
C ALA A 30 -32.33 -16.74 -14.63
N TYR A 31 -32.04 -16.15 -13.47
CA TYR A 31 -30.76 -16.19 -12.79
C TYR A 31 -30.35 -17.59 -12.29
N ASP A 32 -31.21 -18.32 -11.58
CA ASP A 32 -30.92 -19.69 -11.11
C ASP A 32 -30.62 -20.67 -12.25
N THR A 33 -31.28 -20.45 -13.40
CA THR A 33 -31.04 -21.24 -14.61
C THR A 33 -29.72 -20.88 -15.27
N ALA A 34 -29.30 -19.61 -15.20
CA ALA A 34 -28.04 -19.13 -15.78
C ALA A 34 -26.80 -19.54 -14.98
N ILE A 35 -26.87 -19.64 -13.65
CA ILE A 35 -25.72 -20.02 -12.79
C ILE A 35 -25.41 -21.52 -12.86
N LYS A 36 -26.44 -22.36 -13.01
CA LYS A 36 -26.27 -23.83 -12.95
C LYS A 36 -25.55 -24.43 -14.15
N ARG A 37 -25.24 -23.65 -15.19
CA ARG A 37 -24.52 -24.13 -16.37
C ARG A 37 -23.04 -23.73 -16.26
N PRO A 38 -22.09 -24.67 -16.33
CA PRO A 38 -20.68 -24.34 -16.34
C PRO A 38 -20.36 -23.39 -17.50
N ALA A 39 -19.44 -22.47 -17.26
CA ALA A 39 -18.96 -21.51 -18.26
C ALA A 39 -18.13 -22.23 -19.34
N GLY A 40 -18.80 -22.81 -20.33
CA GLY A 40 -18.19 -23.39 -21.53
C GLY A 40 -18.21 -24.92 -21.62
N GLN A 41 -18.03 -25.44 -22.83
CA GLN A 41 -17.76 -26.86 -23.10
C GLN A 41 -16.26 -26.99 -23.32
N VAL A 42 -15.68 -28.03 -22.74
CA VAL A 42 -14.29 -28.43 -22.99
C VAL A 42 -14.19 -28.83 -24.47
N GLY A 43 -13.50 -28.05 -25.32
CA GLY A 43 -13.12 -28.54 -26.66
C GLY A 43 -12.95 -27.56 -27.81
N THR A 44 -13.39 -26.30 -27.73
CA THR A 44 -13.15 -25.32 -28.80
C THR A 44 -12.21 -24.21 -28.34
N GLU A 45 -11.12 -23.99 -29.07
CA GLU A 45 -10.20 -22.86 -28.81
C GLU A 45 -10.98 -21.54 -28.96
N PRO A 46 -11.15 -20.77 -27.88
CA PRO A 46 -11.81 -19.48 -27.98
C PRO A 46 -10.88 -18.50 -28.72
N GLN A 47 -11.33 -17.94 -29.85
CA GLN A 47 -10.62 -16.84 -30.50
C GLN A 47 -10.99 -15.51 -29.84
N PHE A 48 -10.01 -14.87 -29.22
CA PHE A 48 -10.14 -13.55 -28.60
C PHE A 48 -9.45 -12.47 -29.42
N THR A 49 -10.19 -11.47 -29.89
CA THR A 49 -9.63 -10.25 -30.48
C THR A 49 -9.59 -9.14 -29.42
N LEU A 50 -8.42 -9.00 -28.80
CA LEU A 50 -8.18 -8.17 -27.61
C LEU A 50 -8.47 -6.66 -27.78
N TYR A 51 -8.33 -6.14 -28.99
CA TYR A 51 -8.30 -4.68 -29.23
C TYR A 51 -9.67 -4.02 -29.42
N LEU A 52 -10.75 -4.80 -29.57
CA LEU A 52 -12.08 -4.26 -29.88
C LEU A 52 -13.03 -4.23 -28.68
N GLY A 53 -12.62 -4.73 -27.51
CA GLY A 53 -13.47 -4.74 -26.31
C GLY A 53 -14.82 -5.44 -26.53
N THR A 54 -14.89 -6.33 -27.51
CA THR A 54 -16.09 -7.07 -27.90
C THR A 54 -15.85 -8.52 -27.51
N ASN A 55 -16.73 -9.08 -26.68
CA ASN A 55 -16.65 -10.48 -26.29
C ASN A 55 -17.18 -11.34 -27.46
N THR A 56 -16.27 -11.75 -28.34
CA THR A 56 -16.55 -12.57 -29.54
C THR A 56 -16.30 -14.06 -29.32
N GLY A 57 -16.23 -14.52 -28.06
CA GLY A 57 -16.08 -15.95 -27.78
C GLY A 57 -17.25 -16.74 -28.39
N PRO A 58 -17.03 -17.99 -28.84
CA PRO A 58 -18.10 -18.85 -29.31
C PRO A 58 -19.03 -19.16 -28.13
N TYR A 59 -20.15 -18.44 -28.05
CA TYR A 59 -21.22 -18.74 -27.12
C TYR A 59 -21.89 -20.04 -27.55
N GLN A 60 -22.20 -20.90 -26.59
CA GLN A 60 -22.97 -22.09 -26.90
C GLN A 60 -24.37 -21.69 -27.33
N THR A 61 -24.89 -22.39 -28.32
CA THR A 61 -26.30 -22.33 -28.64
C THR A 61 -26.96 -23.51 -27.92
N SER A 62 -27.96 -23.25 -27.08
CA SER A 62 -28.78 -24.28 -26.44
C SER A 62 -29.49 -25.10 -27.54
N ASP A 63 -29.97 -26.31 -27.21
CA ASP A 63 -30.73 -27.18 -28.14
C ASP A 63 -31.91 -26.45 -28.82
N ASN A 64 -32.44 -25.40 -28.18
CA ASN A 64 -33.53 -24.58 -28.68
C ASN A 64 -33.09 -23.42 -29.59
N GLY A 65 -31.82 -23.36 -30.00
CA GLY A 65 -31.28 -22.27 -30.82
C GLY A 65 -30.96 -20.97 -30.05
N THR A 66 -31.13 -20.96 -28.72
CA THR A 66 -30.88 -19.75 -27.90
C THR A 66 -29.43 -19.63 -27.49
N LEU A 67 -28.88 -18.41 -27.57
CA LEU A 67 -27.50 -18.12 -27.16
C LEU A 67 -27.35 -18.24 -25.64
N VAL A 68 -26.51 -19.17 -25.18
CA VAL A 68 -26.13 -19.33 -23.78
C VAL A 68 -24.92 -18.44 -23.51
N LEU A 69 -25.20 -17.28 -22.94
CA LEU A 69 -24.16 -16.34 -22.51
C LEU A 69 -23.49 -16.85 -21.22
N PRO A 70 -22.16 -16.70 -21.07
CA PRO A 70 -21.43 -17.13 -19.90
C PRO A 70 -21.89 -16.35 -18.66
N PRO A 71 -21.66 -16.92 -17.47
CA PRO A 71 -22.07 -16.30 -16.23
C PRO A 71 -21.19 -15.12 -15.81
N VAL A 72 -20.04 -14.92 -16.45
CA VAL A 72 -19.11 -13.81 -16.20
C VAL A 72 -18.48 -13.35 -17.51
N PRO A 73 -17.92 -12.12 -17.57
CA PRO A 73 -17.05 -11.72 -18.67
C PRO A 73 -15.99 -12.80 -18.90
N ILE A 74 -15.87 -13.30 -20.14
CA ILE A 74 -15.01 -14.46 -20.43
C ILE A 74 -13.55 -14.13 -20.09
N GLU A 75 -13.17 -12.88 -20.31
CA GLU A 75 -11.87 -12.34 -19.95
C GLU A 75 -11.52 -12.42 -18.45
N TRP A 76 -12.51 -12.67 -17.59
CA TRP A 76 -12.34 -12.75 -16.13
C TRP A 76 -12.51 -14.17 -15.58
N ILE A 77 -12.78 -15.15 -16.46
CA ILE A 77 -12.72 -16.57 -16.10
C ILE A 77 -11.25 -16.96 -16.02
N ILE A 78 -10.75 -17.17 -14.80
CA ILE A 78 -9.39 -17.65 -14.60
C ILE A 78 -9.44 -19.15 -14.45
N ALA A 79 -9.26 -19.86 -15.55
CA ALA A 79 -9.24 -21.32 -15.60
C ALA A 79 -8.27 -21.80 -16.69
N PRO A 80 -7.70 -23.01 -16.58
CA PRO A 80 -6.96 -23.62 -17.68
C PRO A 80 -7.91 -24.07 -18.79
N LEU A 81 -7.39 -24.30 -20.01
CA LEU A 81 -8.20 -24.77 -21.15
C LEU A 81 -8.92 -26.12 -20.90
N ASN A 82 -8.33 -27.00 -20.09
CA ASN A 82 -8.85 -28.34 -19.81
C ASN A 82 -9.12 -28.50 -18.31
N VAL A 83 -10.17 -27.84 -17.79
CA VAL A 83 -10.64 -28.09 -16.42
C VAL A 83 -11.52 -29.32 -16.39
N THR A 84 -11.21 -30.25 -15.50
CA THR A 84 -12.19 -31.27 -15.08
C THR A 84 -12.85 -30.86 -13.77
N ASP A 85 -14.10 -31.25 -13.58
CA ASP A 85 -14.81 -31.02 -12.33
C ASP A 85 -14.00 -31.54 -11.13
N GLY A 86 -13.92 -30.72 -10.06
CA GLY A 86 -13.19 -31.04 -8.84
C GLY A 86 -11.70 -30.68 -8.82
N GLN A 87 -11.12 -30.16 -9.92
CA GLN A 87 -9.73 -29.68 -9.90
C GLN A 87 -9.55 -28.30 -9.24
N CYS A 88 -10.58 -27.46 -9.26
CA CYS A 88 -10.53 -26.12 -8.69
C CYS A 88 -11.03 -26.09 -7.26
N HIS A 89 -10.51 -25.13 -6.49
CA HIS A 89 -10.99 -24.85 -5.14
C HIS A 89 -12.45 -24.37 -5.16
N SER A 90 -13.17 -24.71 -4.09
CA SER A 90 -14.50 -24.17 -3.81
C SER A 90 -14.45 -22.67 -3.54
N ARG A 91 -15.60 -21.99 -3.68
CA ARG A 91 -15.77 -20.58 -3.33
C ARG A 91 -15.26 -20.24 -1.93
N SER A 92 -15.63 -21.05 -0.93
CA SER A 92 -15.25 -20.83 0.47
C SER A 92 -13.75 -20.95 0.69
N GLU A 93 -13.09 -21.89 0.01
CA GLU A 93 -11.63 -22.02 0.08
C GLU A 93 -10.95 -20.80 -0.54
N ASN A 94 -11.42 -20.32 -1.69
CA ASN A 94 -10.87 -19.14 -2.35
C ASN A 94 -11.04 -17.86 -1.50
N LEU A 95 -12.22 -17.64 -0.92
CA LEU A 95 -12.46 -16.52 -0.01
C LEU A 95 -11.65 -16.67 1.29
N GLY A 96 -11.55 -17.88 1.84
CA GLY A 96 -10.73 -18.18 3.01
C GLY A 96 -9.25 -17.86 2.77
N LEU A 97 -8.72 -18.26 1.61
CA LEU A 97 -7.35 -17.96 1.21
C LEU A 97 -7.10 -16.45 1.01
N PHE A 98 -8.07 -15.70 0.47
CA PHE A 98 -7.99 -14.24 0.45
C PHE A 98 -7.96 -13.66 1.86
N GLY A 99 -8.75 -14.21 2.79
CA GLY A 99 -8.79 -13.80 4.18
C GLY A 99 -7.43 -14.03 4.86
N ILE A 100 -6.87 -15.22 4.73
CA ILE A 100 -5.56 -15.60 5.27
C ILE A 100 -4.46 -14.68 4.73
N THR A 101 -4.43 -14.45 3.42
CA THR A 101 -3.43 -13.55 2.79
C THR A 101 -3.54 -12.14 3.34
N ASN A 102 -4.76 -11.62 3.52
CA ASN A 102 -5.00 -10.30 4.10
C ASN A 102 -4.55 -10.22 5.57
N ILE A 103 -4.79 -11.27 6.38
CA ILE A 103 -4.29 -11.36 7.76
C ILE A 103 -2.75 -11.35 7.80
N LEU A 104 -2.10 -12.07 6.88
CA LEU A 104 -0.65 -12.08 6.77
C LEU A 104 -0.11 -10.68 6.39
N VAL A 105 -0.69 -10.04 5.39
CA VAL A 105 -0.37 -8.64 5.01
C VAL A 105 -0.52 -7.73 6.22
N MET A 106 -1.64 -7.84 6.95
CA MET A 106 -1.91 -7.06 8.14
C MET A 106 -0.82 -7.22 9.20
N ALA A 107 -0.42 -8.47 9.51
CA ALA A 107 0.64 -8.75 10.47
C ALA A 107 1.99 -8.15 10.03
N LEU A 108 2.34 -8.31 8.75
CA LEU A 108 3.56 -7.73 8.20
C LEU A 108 3.54 -6.19 8.23
N SER A 109 2.41 -5.57 7.88
CA SER A 109 2.23 -4.11 7.89
C SER A 109 2.31 -3.49 9.29
N ILE A 110 1.86 -4.18 10.34
CA ILE A 110 2.05 -3.71 11.73
C ILE A 110 3.54 -3.54 12.04
N LEU A 111 4.36 -4.49 11.59
CA LEU A 111 5.81 -4.49 11.81
C LEU A 111 6.50 -3.49 10.88
N THR A 112 6.26 -3.57 9.57
CA THR A 112 6.95 -2.73 8.59
C THR A 112 6.45 -1.29 8.57
N GLY A 113 5.22 -1.03 9.01
CA GLY A 113 4.69 0.33 9.13
C GLY A 113 5.15 1.08 10.38
N CYS A 114 5.79 0.39 11.34
CA CYS A 114 6.28 0.96 12.59
C CYS A 114 7.62 1.66 12.38
N ARG A 115 7.62 2.99 12.28
CA ARG A 115 8.82 3.79 11.98
C ARG A 115 10.01 3.56 12.93
N PRO A 116 9.84 3.49 14.27
CA PRO A 116 10.95 3.18 15.18
C PRO A 116 11.57 1.81 14.93
N LEU A 117 10.75 0.79 14.64
CA LEU A 117 11.23 -0.55 14.31
C LEU A 117 12.00 -0.55 13.00
N VAL A 118 11.47 0.12 11.97
CA VAL A 118 12.13 0.29 10.68
C VAL A 118 13.46 1.02 10.82
N ARG A 119 13.50 2.11 11.58
CA ARG A 119 14.73 2.86 11.88
C ARG A 119 15.76 1.99 12.62
N TYR A 120 15.29 1.16 13.57
CA TYR A 120 16.13 0.21 14.28
C TYR A 120 16.74 -0.84 13.34
N LEU A 121 15.90 -1.50 12.53
CA LEU A 121 16.34 -2.54 11.57
C LEU A 121 17.29 -1.98 10.50
N THR A 122 17.07 -0.74 10.06
CA THR A 122 17.89 -0.07 9.05
C THR A 122 19.09 0.67 9.63
N ARG A 123 19.35 0.54 10.95
CA ARG A 123 20.44 1.22 11.68
C ARG A 123 20.45 2.74 11.46
N GLY A 124 19.27 3.35 11.31
CA GLY A 124 19.10 4.78 11.09
C GLY A 124 19.46 5.28 9.69
N LEU A 125 19.70 4.39 8.72
CA LEU A 125 19.83 4.77 7.31
C LEU A 125 18.50 5.32 6.78
N LEU A 126 17.39 4.72 7.21
CA LEU A 126 16.04 5.03 6.80
C LEU A 126 15.18 5.39 8.04
N GLY A 127 13.99 5.95 7.82
CA GLY A 127 13.05 6.39 8.85
C GLY A 127 13.35 7.78 9.41
N LYS A 128 14.15 8.61 8.71
CA LYS A 128 14.38 10.00 9.13
C LYS A 128 13.19 10.87 8.73
N PRO A 129 12.69 11.75 9.60
CA PRO A 129 11.64 12.70 9.23
C PRO A 129 12.11 13.59 8.09
N SER A 130 11.39 13.55 6.96
CA SER A 130 11.56 14.46 5.83
C SER A 130 10.27 15.22 5.55
N LYS A 131 10.37 16.52 5.26
CA LYS A 131 9.23 17.38 4.91
C LYS A 131 8.47 16.88 3.68
N TYR A 132 9.14 16.15 2.78
CA TYR A 132 8.57 15.61 1.54
C TYR A 132 8.39 14.10 1.56
N SER A 133 8.56 13.46 2.72
CA SER A 133 8.42 12.00 2.89
C SER A 133 7.12 11.48 2.29
N ALA A 134 5.99 11.99 2.80
CA ALA A 134 4.66 11.50 2.44
C ALA A 134 4.41 11.61 0.94
N PHE A 135 4.91 12.65 0.28
CA PHE A 135 4.73 12.88 -1.15
C PHE A 135 5.47 11.85 -2.02
N TRP A 136 6.68 11.43 -1.65
CA TRP A 136 7.42 10.43 -2.43
C TRP A 136 7.03 9.00 -2.09
N THR A 137 6.73 8.74 -0.81
CA THR A 137 6.41 7.39 -0.33
C THR A 137 5.13 6.84 -0.93
N TRP A 138 4.09 7.66 -1.14
CA TRP A 138 2.85 7.18 -1.75
C TRP A 138 3.04 6.72 -3.20
N ILE A 139 3.89 7.42 -3.97
CA ILE A 139 4.19 7.05 -5.37
C ILE A 139 4.87 5.68 -5.40
N ILE A 140 5.91 5.50 -4.58
CA ILE A 140 6.63 4.23 -4.50
C ILE A 140 5.69 3.11 -3.98
N SER A 141 4.87 3.42 -2.98
CA SER A 141 3.87 2.50 -2.42
C SER A 141 2.88 2.03 -3.49
N PHE A 142 2.37 2.97 -4.30
CA PHE A 142 1.47 2.72 -5.41
C PHE A 142 2.14 1.91 -6.51
N SER A 143 3.40 2.23 -6.86
CA SER A 143 4.20 1.45 -7.82
C SER A 143 4.39 0.00 -7.37
N PHE A 144 4.66 -0.25 -6.08
CA PHE A 144 4.76 -1.61 -5.57
C PHE A 144 3.43 -2.37 -5.68
N GLN A 145 2.31 -1.72 -5.36
CA GLN A 145 1.02 -2.39 -5.49
C GLN A 145 0.65 -2.66 -6.95
N ILE A 146 0.95 -1.75 -7.89
CA ILE A 146 0.80 -2.02 -9.34
C ILE A 146 1.70 -3.18 -9.75
N ALA A 147 2.99 -3.13 -9.39
CA ALA A 147 3.96 -4.17 -9.75
C ALA A 147 3.53 -5.55 -9.24
N SER A 148 2.99 -5.63 -8.02
CA SER A 148 2.43 -6.85 -7.46
C SER A 148 1.35 -7.46 -8.36
N ASN A 149 0.33 -6.68 -8.74
CA ASN A 149 -0.74 -7.18 -9.62
C ASN A 149 -0.20 -7.54 -11.01
N ALA A 150 0.77 -6.78 -11.54
CA ALA A 150 1.38 -7.06 -12.84
C ALA A 150 2.16 -8.39 -12.81
N ILE A 151 2.97 -8.62 -11.78
CA ILE A 151 3.72 -9.87 -11.59
C ILE A 151 2.75 -11.05 -11.41
N ILE A 152 1.72 -10.89 -10.58
CA ILE A 152 0.72 -11.94 -10.39
C ILE A 152 0.00 -12.28 -11.71
N SER A 153 -0.36 -11.25 -12.48
CA SER A 153 -0.99 -11.44 -13.79
C SER A 153 -0.06 -12.14 -14.78
N HIS A 154 1.22 -11.79 -14.77
CA HIS A 154 2.23 -12.47 -15.55
C HIS A 154 2.37 -13.94 -15.14
N ILE A 155 2.42 -14.25 -13.84
CA ILE A 155 2.46 -15.64 -13.34
C ILE A 155 1.25 -16.44 -13.82
N VAL A 156 0.06 -15.85 -13.79
CA VAL A 156 -1.18 -16.49 -14.26
C VAL A 156 -1.07 -16.82 -15.74
N VAL A 157 -0.82 -15.83 -16.60
CA VAL A 157 -0.82 -16.01 -18.07
C VAL A 157 0.34 -16.88 -18.54
N SER A 158 1.46 -16.89 -17.82
CA SER A 158 2.64 -17.72 -18.15
C SER A 158 2.49 -19.18 -17.71
N THR A 159 1.47 -19.52 -16.91
CA THR A 159 1.27 -20.89 -16.47
C THR A 159 0.68 -21.72 -17.61
N PRO A 160 1.22 -22.93 -17.89
CA PRO A 160 0.67 -23.82 -18.91
C PRO A 160 -0.83 -24.06 -18.73
N GLY A 161 -1.61 -23.84 -19.79
CA GLY A 161 -3.07 -23.92 -19.80
C GLY A 161 -3.79 -22.57 -19.71
N TYR A 162 -3.12 -21.49 -19.31
CA TYR A 162 -3.70 -20.16 -19.08
C TYR A 162 -3.28 -19.11 -20.12
N GLN A 163 -2.58 -19.52 -21.19
CA GLN A 163 -2.01 -18.59 -22.18
C GLN A 163 -3.07 -17.82 -22.99
N HIS A 164 -4.32 -18.32 -22.99
CA HIS A 164 -5.45 -17.66 -23.64
C HIS A 164 -5.95 -16.42 -22.86
N LEU A 165 -5.53 -16.26 -21.60
CA LEU A 165 -5.94 -15.13 -20.77
C LEU A 165 -5.17 -13.86 -21.14
N SER A 166 -5.88 -12.75 -21.21
CA SER A 166 -5.26 -11.44 -21.36
C SER A 166 -4.62 -10.98 -20.06
N MET A 167 -3.32 -10.68 -20.11
CA MET A 167 -2.58 -10.15 -18.96
C MET A 167 -3.23 -8.87 -18.40
N LEU A 168 -3.74 -7.98 -19.25
CA LEU A 168 -4.38 -6.74 -18.81
C LEU A 168 -5.70 -7.00 -18.07
N ASN A 169 -6.48 -7.98 -18.52
CA ASN A 169 -7.76 -8.32 -17.89
C ASN A 169 -7.55 -9.02 -16.54
N VAL A 170 -6.56 -9.93 -16.48
CA VAL A 170 -6.13 -10.52 -15.20
C VAL A 170 -5.64 -9.42 -14.26
N PHE A 171 -4.83 -8.47 -14.74
CA PHE A 171 -4.35 -7.35 -13.93
C PHE A 171 -5.50 -6.52 -13.37
N ALA A 172 -6.45 -6.12 -14.22
CA ALA A 172 -7.61 -5.32 -13.81
C ALA A 172 -8.47 -6.05 -12.78
N LEU A 173 -8.69 -7.35 -12.98
CA LEU A 173 -9.42 -8.17 -12.03
C LEU A 173 -8.67 -8.23 -10.69
N TYR A 174 -7.38 -8.54 -10.67
CA TYR A 174 -6.59 -8.61 -9.42
C TYR A 174 -6.45 -7.27 -8.71
N ALA A 175 -6.38 -6.17 -9.46
CA ALA A 175 -6.36 -4.83 -8.89
C ALA A 175 -7.61 -4.54 -8.03
N SER A 176 -8.77 -5.11 -8.41
CA SER A 176 -10.05 -4.95 -7.70
C SER A 176 -10.20 -5.77 -6.43
N ARG A 177 -9.23 -6.60 -6.07
CA ARG A 177 -9.33 -7.47 -4.90
C ARG A 177 -9.27 -6.68 -3.59
N PRO A 178 -9.99 -7.13 -2.53
CA PRO A 178 -10.03 -6.44 -1.25
C PRO A 178 -8.65 -6.43 -0.55
N ARG A 179 -8.31 -5.30 0.09
CA ARG A 179 -6.99 -5.06 0.72
C ARG A 179 -7.08 -4.42 2.09
N ILE A 180 -7.19 -5.19 3.16
CA ILE A 180 -7.48 -4.64 4.50
C ILE A 180 -6.36 -3.75 5.12
N ASN A 181 -5.23 -3.57 4.42
CA ASN A 181 -4.05 -2.88 4.94
C ASN A 181 -4.35 -1.47 5.44
N GLN A 182 -5.09 -0.66 4.66
CA GLN A 182 -5.34 0.72 5.07
C GLN A 182 -6.26 0.81 6.30
N ILE A 183 -7.25 -0.10 6.47
CA ILE A 183 -8.07 -0.12 7.70
C ILE A 183 -7.14 -0.19 8.91
N TRP A 184 -6.20 -1.12 8.87
CA TRP A 184 -5.40 -1.40 10.03
C TRP A 184 -4.34 -0.34 10.29
N MET A 185 -3.72 0.19 9.24
CA MET A 185 -2.81 1.34 9.38
C MET A 185 -3.52 2.57 9.94
N GLY A 186 -4.76 2.82 9.56
CA GLY A 186 -5.56 3.92 10.12
C GLY A 186 -5.94 3.66 11.59
N SER A 187 -6.36 2.43 11.92
CA SER A 187 -6.62 2.03 13.31
C SER A 187 -5.38 2.18 14.19
N LEU A 188 -4.21 1.71 13.74
CA LEU A 188 -2.96 1.84 14.48
C LEU A 188 -2.54 3.30 14.65
N ARG A 189 -2.70 4.13 13.61
CA ARG A 189 -2.47 5.58 13.71
C ARG A 189 -3.34 6.21 14.81
N SER A 190 -4.62 5.84 14.88
CA SER A 190 -5.54 6.36 15.90
C SER A 190 -5.26 5.83 17.30
N LEU A 191 -4.88 4.56 17.44
CA LEU A 191 -4.70 3.89 18.74
C LEU A 191 -3.32 4.11 19.38
N VAL A 192 -2.25 4.12 18.58
CA VAL A 192 -0.87 4.22 19.08
C VAL A 192 -0.48 5.65 19.42
N GLY A 193 -1.21 6.64 18.87
CA GLY A 193 -1.07 8.04 19.22
C GLY A 193 0.34 8.61 19.03
N PRO A 194 0.56 9.84 19.54
CA PRO A 194 1.89 10.43 19.60
C PRO A 194 2.73 9.73 20.67
N VAL A 195 3.84 9.09 20.29
CA VAL A 195 4.77 8.51 21.27
C VAL A 195 5.86 9.53 21.56
N ARG A 196 5.86 10.09 22.77
CA ARG A 196 7.03 10.81 23.28
C ARG A 196 8.11 9.80 23.63
N LEU A 197 9.09 9.65 22.76
CA LEU A 197 10.31 8.87 23.02
C LEU A 197 11.11 9.56 24.15
N SER A 198 10.71 9.34 25.40
CA SER A 198 11.46 9.76 26.59
C SER A 198 12.07 8.53 27.29
N GLY A 199 13.30 8.64 27.80
CA GLY A 199 13.95 7.60 28.60
C GLY A 199 14.77 6.58 27.80
N ARG A 200 14.89 5.33 28.33
CA ARG A 200 15.86 4.31 27.89
C ARG A 200 15.84 3.96 26.41
N LEU A 201 14.75 4.23 25.65
CA LEU A 201 14.66 4.05 24.19
C LEU A 201 15.35 5.17 23.39
N ALA A 202 15.70 6.30 24.02
CA ALA A 202 16.54 7.34 23.44
C ALA A 202 17.94 6.82 23.04
N PHE A 203 18.38 5.66 23.54
CA PHE A 203 19.61 5.01 23.07
C PHE A 203 19.59 4.64 21.58
N LEU A 204 18.40 4.52 20.98
CA LEU A 204 18.23 4.30 19.54
C LEU A 204 18.36 5.59 18.73
N ALA A 205 18.33 6.76 19.39
CA ALA A 205 18.71 8.00 18.74
C ALA A 205 20.23 7.93 18.48
N PRO A 206 20.68 8.07 17.21
CA PRO A 206 22.09 8.10 16.90
C PRO A 206 22.71 9.27 17.66
N GLN A 207 23.55 8.95 18.64
CA GLN A 207 24.31 9.91 19.42
C GLN A 207 24.96 10.90 18.44
N PRO A 208 24.62 12.20 18.51
CA PRO A 208 25.04 13.14 17.50
C PRO A 208 26.56 13.13 17.40
N LYS A 209 27.09 13.04 16.17
CA LYS A 209 28.54 13.08 15.91
C LYS A 209 29.20 14.32 16.55
N GLU A 210 28.40 15.35 16.78
CA GLU A 210 28.75 16.59 17.49
C GLU A 210 29.05 16.38 18.97
N GLU A 211 28.39 15.45 19.67
CA GLU A 211 28.72 15.14 21.05
C GLU A 211 30.09 14.44 21.15
N LYS A 212 30.43 13.61 20.15
CA LYS A 212 31.79 13.07 20.02
C LYS A 212 32.81 14.15 19.69
N LYS A 213 32.43 15.16 18.90
CA LYS A 213 33.30 16.30 18.57
C LYS A 213 33.49 17.22 19.78
N MET A 214 32.44 17.47 20.57
CA MET A 214 32.50 18.22 21.83
C MET A 214 33.27 17.46 22.91
N LYS A 215 33.06 16.15 23.07
CA LYS A 215 33.89 15.33 23.97
C LYS A 215 35.36 15.36 23.57
N LYS A 216 35.65 15.23 22.26
CA LYS A 216 37.02 15.32 21.75
C LYS A 216 37.62 16.71 21.94
N ASN A 217 36.84 17.78 21.77
CA ASN A 217 37.29 19.15 22.03
C ASN A 217 37.54 19.38 23.53
N ARG A 218 36.66 18.92 24.41
CA ARG A 218 36.87 18.96 25.88
C ARG A 218 38.09 18.13 26.31
N GLU A 219 38.28 16.94 25.74
CA GLU A 219 39.48 16.13 25.99
C GLU A 219 40.76 16.81 25.47
N ASN A 220 40.68 17.53 24.35
CA ASN A 220 41.79 18.31 23.81
C ASN A 220 42.08 19.57 24.63
N GLU A 221 41.06 20.29 25.12
CA GLU A 221 41.21 21.42 26.05
C GLU A 221 41.84 20.95 27.36
N GLN A 222 41.34 19.86 27.96
CA GLN A 222 41.93 19.30 29.18
C GLN A 222 43.36 18.78 28.97
N ARG A 223 43.69 18.29 27.77
CA ARG A 223 45.09 17.94 27.41
C ARG A 223 45.96 19.17 27.18
N GLY A 224 45.40 20.25 26.64
CA GLY A 224 46.09 21.53 26.47
C GLY A 224 46.41 22.18 27.82
N GLU A 225 45.47 22.14 28.75
CA GLU A 225 45.61 22.70 30.11
C GLU A 225 46.69 21.96 30.92
N LYS A 226 46.78 20.63 30.80
CA LYS A 226 47.88 19.84 31.40
C LYS A 226 49.26 20.09 30.77
N ARG A 227 49.33 20.72 29.60
CA ARG A 227 50.61 21.12 28.97
C ARG A 227 51.10 22.49 29.42
N GLY A 228 50.24 23.30 30.05
CA GLY A 228 50.57 24.65 30.57
C GLY A 228 51.04 24.69 32.03
N THR A 229 50.90 23.60 32.79
CA THR A 229 51.21 23.56 34.22
C THR A 229 52.69 23.32 34.56
N ASN A 230 53.58 23.23 33.58
CA ASN A 230 55.04 23.26 33.86
C ASN A 230 55.57 24.67 34.19
N THR A 231 54.72 25.70 34.20
CA THR A 231 55.09 27.07 34.58
C THR A 231 54.72 27.41 36.03
N THR A 232 54.42 26.42 36.89
CA THR A 232 54.18 26.66 38.33
C THR A 232 55.46 26.56 39.17
N ALA A 233 56.58 26.14 38.58
CA ALA A 233 57.87 26.04 39.27
C ALA A 233 58.55 27.40 39.56
N ASN A 234 58.04 28.53 39.05
CA ASN A 234 58.69 29.84 39.19
C ASN A 234 57.91 30.88 40.02
N THR A 235 56.69 30.56 40.47
CA THR A 235 55.90 31.49 41.30
C THR A 235 56.29 31.47 42.78
N ASN A 236 56.90 30.39 43.26
CA ASN A 236 57.36 30.30 44.65
C ASN A 236 58.59 31.19 44.90
N ASN A 237 59.49 31.35 43.92
CA ASN A 237 60.62 32.28 44.00
C ASN A 237 60.20 33.75 44.03
N LEU A 238 59.10 34.12 43.36
CA LEU A 238 58.57 35.48 43.35
C LEU A 238 57.95 35.88 44.71
N LYS A 239 57.37 34.92 45.42
CA LYS A 239 56.77 35.16 46.75
C LYS A 239 57.85 35.43 47.81
N GLU A 240 58.99 34.77 47.71
CA GLU A 240 60.13 34.99 48.62
C GLU A 240 60.91 36.29 48.28
N ALA A 241 61.03 36.63 47.00
CA ALA A 241 61.77 37.83 46.59
C ALA A 241 61.03 39.15 46.84
N TYR A 242 59.69 39.18 46.71
CA TYR A 242 58.88 40.41 46.80
C TYR A 242 57.51 40.16 47.44
N PRO A 243 57.43 39.90 48.77
CA PRO A 243 56.19 39.52 49.44
C PRO A 243 55.09 40.59 49.33
N TYR A 244 55.47 41.87 49.29
CA TYR A 244 54.53 42.98 49.14
C TYR A 244 53.90 43.09 47.74
N PHE A 245 54.66 42.73 46.70
CA PHE A 245 54.19 42.82 45.31
C PHE A 245 53.37 41.59 44.89
N TYR A 246 53.58 40.46 45.57
CA TYR A 246 52.90 39.21 45.26
C TYR A 246 51.39 39.28 45.54
N ASP A 247 50.98 39.81 46.69
CA ASP A 247 49.55 39.94 47.03
C ASP A 247 48.84 40.93 46.11
N GLU A 248 49.51 42.01 45.70
CA GLU A 248 48.98 42.98 44.74
C GLU A 248 48.87 42.39 43.33
N TYR A 249 49.85 41.60 42.90
CA TYR A 249 49.82 40.87 41.63
C TYR A 249 48.69 39.84 41.57
N ILE A 250 48.49 39.06 42.65
CA ILE A 250 47.39 38.11 42.73
C ILE A 250 46.06 38.85 42.69
N ARG A 251 45.91 39.94 43.46
CA ARG A 251 44.68 40.75 43.45
C ARG A 251 44.39 41.34 42.06
N TRP A 252 45.40 41.83 41.36
CA TRP A 252 45.27 42.32 39.98
C TRP A 252 44.87 41.22 38.99
N ARG A 253 45.47 40.03 39.09
CA ARG A 253 45.15 38.90 38.20
C ARG A 253 43.73 38.37 38.45
N THR A 254 43.32 38.28 39.71
CA THR A 254 41.95 37.87 40.07
C THR A 254 40.94 38.89 39.52
N ALA A 255 41.22 40.19 39.67
CA ALA A 255 40.39 41.25 39.12
C ALA A 255 40.27 41.18 37.59
N GLN A 256 41.36 40.89 36.86
CA GLN A 256 41.30 40.68 35.40
C GLN A 256 40.48 39.46 34.99
N THR A 257 40.51 38.39 35.79
CA THR A 257 39.76 37.16 35.49
C THR A 257 38.26 37.38 35.71
N GLU A 258 37.89 38.10 36.77
CA GLU A 258 36.51 38.52 37.04
C GLU A 258 36.00 39.46 35.94
N GLN A 259 36.82 40.41 35.49
CA GLN A 259 36.46 41.33 34.41
C GLN A 259 36.27 40.61 33.07
N GLN A 260 37.12 39.62 32.74
CA GLN A 260 36.94 38.79 31.54
C GLN A 260 35.70 37.90 31.60
N GLN A 261 35.28 37.44 32.78
CA GLN A 261 34.03 36.71 32.95
C GLN A 261 32.79 37.61 32.84
N GLN A 262 32.92 38.88 33.21
CA GLN A 262 31.84 39.85 33.17
C GLN A 262 31.64 40.45 31.77
N ASP A 263 32.72 40.55 30.98
CA ASP A 263 32.70 40.99 29.58
C ASP A 263 32.47 39.86 28.57
N GLN A 264 32.51 38.59 28.99
CA GLN A 264 32.03 37.51 28.14
C GLN A 264 30.50 37.63 28.05
N PRO A 265 29.94 37.90 26.86
CA PRO A 265 28.49 37.84 26.68
C PRO A 265 28.04 36.46 27.18
N PRO A 266 26.93 36.38 27.94
CA PRO A 266 26.43 35.10 28.45
C PRO A 266 26.47 34.13 27.28
N PRO A 267 27.11 32.94 27.44
CA PRO A 267 27.43 32.07 26.33
C PRO A 267 26.18 31.99 25.48
N GLN A 268 26.23 32.63 24.31
CA GLN A 268 25.09 32.64 23.43
C GLN A 268 24.85 31.17 23.19
N GLU A 269 23.81 30.65 23.83
CA GLU A 269 23.39 29.29 23.63
C GLU A 269 23.17 29.26 22.13
N VAL A 270 24.11 28.62 21.42
CA VAL A 270 24.02 28.40 19.99
C VAL A 270 22.92 27.35 19.87
N THR A 271 21.71 27.80 20.20
CA THR A 271 20.43 27.24 19.86
C THR A 271 20.43 27.37 18.36
N ASN A 272 21.10 26.42 17.72
CA ASN A 272 20.95 26.21 16.31
C ASN A 272 19.43 26.03 16.16
N PRO A 273 18.69 27.00 15.59
CA PRO A 273 17.23 27.06 15.75
C PRO A 273 16.55 25.84 15.11
N TRP A 274 17.29 25.14 14.25
CA TRP A 274 16.91 23.89 13.62
C TRP A 274 17.15 22.64 14.48
N ARG A 275 17.95 22.72 15.55
CA ARG A 275 18.32 21.57 16.40
C ARG A 275 17.28 21.29 17.49
N LEU A 276 16.63 22.31 18.03
CA LEU A 276 15.67 22.10 19.13
C LEU A 276 14.28 21.65 18.65
N HIS A 277 13.88 21.99 17.42
CA HIS A 277 12.49 21.76 17.00
C HIS A 277 12.13 20.29 16.77
N TYR A 278 13.11 19.43 16.49
CA TYR A 278 12.83 18.00 16.26
C TYR A 278 12.91 17.13 17.51
N GLU A 279 13.41 17.65 18.64
CA GLU A 279 13.56 16.86 19.87
C GLU A 279 12.31 16.87 20.76
N THR A 280 11.41 17.83 20.58
CA THR A 280 10.20 17.96 21.41
C THR A 280 8.90 17.55 20.71
N ASP A 281 8.91 17.45 19.38
CA ASP A 281 7.69 17.14 18.64
C ASP A 281 7.37 15.65 18.76
N PRO A 282 6.15 15.30 19.20
CA PRO A 282 5.76 13.91 19.31
C PRO A 282 5.82 13.21 17.95
N GLU A 283 6.57 12.11 17.87
CA GLU A 283 6.64 11.30 16.66
C GLU A 283 5.39 10.41 16.55
N TRP A 284 4.70 10.51 15.42
CA TRP A 284 3.56 9.66 15.12
C TRP A 284 4.01 8.40 14.42
N VAL A 285 4.06 7.30 15.17
CA VAL A 285 4.68 6.02 14.77
C VAL A 285 4.23 5.48 13.41
N TYR A 286 2.94 5.65 13.09
CA TYR A 286 2.29 5.08 11.90
C TYR A 286 1.77 6.12 10.90
N THR A 287 1.97 7.42 11.15
CA THR A 287 1.32 8.48 10.35
C THR A 287 1.79 8.49 8.90
N ASP A 288 3.10 8.45 8.65
CA ASP A 288 3.64 8.52 7.29
C ASP A 288 3.25 7.27 6.49
N SER A 289 3.42 6.09 7.10
CA SER A 289 2.98 4.80 6.55
C SER A 289 1.50 4.79 6.20
N TYR A 290 0.65 5.33 7.08
CA TYR A 290 -0.78 5.42 6.86
C TYR A 290 -1.13 6.35 5.69
N VAL A 291 -0.51 7.55 5.61
CA VAL A 291 -0.81 8.51 4.54
C VAL A 291 -0.38 7.93 3.20
N ALA A 292 0.83 7.37 3.11
CA ALA A 292 1.35 6.77 1.89
C ALA A 292 0.49 5.61 1.41
N THR A 293 0.14 4.68 2.30
CA THR A 293 -0.69 3.51 1.95
C THR A 293 -2.12 3.93 1.62
N SER A 294 -2.71 4.89 2.33
CA SER A 294 -4.05 5.39 2.06
C SER A 294 -4.17 6.00 0.66
N ILE A 295 -3.27 6.92 0.28
CA ILE A 295 -3.29 7.54 -1.05
C ILE A 295 -3.13 6.47 -2.14
N SER A 296 -2.17 5.55 -1.96
CA SER A 296 -1.96 4.43 -2.88
C SER A 296 -3.22 3.56 -3.05
N GLU A 297 -3.87 3.18 -1.94
CA GLU A 297 -5.08 2.36 -1.99
C GLU A 297 -6.25 3.11 -2.65
N PHE A 298 -6.44 4.40 -2.37
CA PHE A 298 -7.45 5.20 -3.05
C PHE A 298 -7.25 5.25 -4.56
N CYS A 299 -6.00 5.47 -5.02
CA CYS A 299 -5.69 5.44 -6.45
C CYS A 299 -5.99 4.06 -7.07
N LEU A 300 -5.71 2.97 -6.36
CA LEU A 300 -5.99 1.61 -6.84
C LEU A 300 -7.48 1.26 -6.83
N GLN A 301 -8.23 1.75 -5.84
CA GLN A 301 -9.68 1.65 -5.81
C GLN A 301 -10.31 2.43 -6.97
N LEU A 302 -9.78 3.60 -7.32
CA LEU A 302 -10.23 4.36 -8.49
C LEU A 302 -9.99 3.60 -9.79
N VAL A 303 -8.79 3.06 -9.98
CA VAL A 303 -8.45 2.22 -11.13
C VAL A 303 -9.39 1.01 -11.21
N SER A 304 -9.62 0.35 -10.08
CA SER A 304 -10.50 -0.82 -9.98
C SER A 304 -11.96 -0.47 -10.29
N ALA A 305 -12.49 0.62 -9.74
CA ALA A 305 -13.83 1.10 -10.00
C ALA A 305 -14.07 1.38 -11.49
N ILE A 306 -13.10 2.01 -12.15
CA ILE A 306 -13.16 2.29 -13.60
C ILE A 306 -13.21 0.97 -14.38
N PHE A 307 -12.29 0.04 -14.12
CA PHE A 307 -12.26 -1.23 -14.83
C PHE A 307 -13.52 -2.07 -14.58
N VAL A 308 -13.93 -2.20 -13.32
CA VAL A 308 -15.14 -2.94 -12.94
C VAL A 308 -16.38 -2.34 -13.60
N GLY A 309 -16.53 -1.01 -13.57
CA GLY A 309 -17.64 -0.33 -14.21
C GLY A 309 -17.66 -0.51 -15.74
N ILE A 310 -16.51 -0.38 -16.41
CA ILE A 310 -16.41 -0.57 -17.86
C ILE A 310 -16.75 -2.01 -18.25
N THR A 311 -16.18 -3.00 -17.56
CA THR A 311 -16.40 -4.41 -17.87
C THR A 311 -17.87 -4.79 -17.70
N TRP A 312 -18.49 -4.45 -16.57
CA TRP A 312 -19.89 -4.79 -16.31
C TRP A 312 -20.87 -4.02 -17.21
N ARG A 313 -20.53 -2.80 -17.63
CA ARG A 313 -21.33 -2.06 -18.61
C ARG A 313 -21.36 -2.77 -19.97
N ARG A 314 -20.24 -3.35 -20.40
CA ARG A 314 -20.10 -4.07 -21.68
C ARG A 314 -20.63 -5.50 -21.64
N PHE A 315 -20.83 -6.05 -20.45
CA PHE A 315 -21.25 -7.44 -20.30
C PHE A 315 -22.66 -7.68 -20.89
N PRO A 316 -22.82 -8.57 -21.89
CA PRO A 316 -24.06 -8.71 -22.64
C PRO A 316 -25.17 -9.44 -21.88
N ASN A 317 -24.83 -10.27 -20.88
CA ASN A 317 -25.80 -11.08 -20.13
C ASN A 317 -26.58 -10.20 -19.13
N ALA A 318 -27.73 -9.69 -19.56
CA ALA A 318 -28.54 -8.74 -18.79
C ALA A 318 -29.02 -9.28 -17.42
N PRO A 319 -29.52 -10.53 -17.30
CA PRO A 319 -29.91 -11.08 -15.99
C PRO A 319 -28.79 -11.05 -14.95
N ILE A 320 -27.58 -11.44 -15.34
CA ILE A 320 -26.44 -11.49 -14.42
C ILE A 320 -25.89 -10.09 -14.15
N ARG A 321 -25.85 -9.25 -15.17
CA ARG A 321 -25.50 -7.84 -14.99
C ARG A 321 -26.45 -7.16 -14.00
N GLU A 322 -27.75 -7.44 -14.06
CA GLU A 322 -28.72 -6.90 -13.10
C GLU A 322 -28.50 -7.48 -11.69
N HIS A 323 -28.18 -8.79 -11.58
CA HIS A 323 -27.80 -9.39 -10.31
C HIS A 323 -26.57 -8.72 -9.69
N MET A 324 -25.54 -8.44 -10.50
CA MET A 324 -24.28 -7.85 -10.03
C MET A 324 -24.33 -6.33 -9.85
N LYS A 325 -25.34 -5.66 -10.41
CA LYS A 325 -25.47 -4.20 -10.47
C LYS A 325 -25.30 -3.52 -9.12
N THR A 326 -25.93 -4.04 -8.07
CA THR A 326 -25.82 -3.47 -6.71
C THR A 326 -24.38 -3.48 -6.22
N TYR A 327 -23.69 -4.62 -6.35
CA TYR A 327 -22.30 -4.77 -5.89
C TYR A 327 -21.32 -3.98 -6.76
N VAL A 328 -21.57 -3.90 -8.07
CA VAL A 328 -20.79 -3.10 -9.01
C VAL A 328 -20.93 -1.61 -8.70
N ASN A 329 -22.16 -1.12 -8.47
CA ASN A 329 -22.39 0.27 -8.10
C ASN A 329 -21.72 0.61 -6.77
N LEU A 330 -21.74 -0.32 -5.80
CA LEU A 330 -21.06 -0.15 -4.52
C LEU A 330 -19.54 -0.07 -4.70
N MET A 331 -18.95 -0.93 -5.54
CA MET A 331 -17.52 -0.86 -5.91
C MET A 331 -17.16 0.45 -6.63
N ILE A 332 -18.02 0.96 -7.50
CA ILE A 332 -17.82 2.23 -8.19
C ILE A 332 -17.90 3.42 -7.22
N ALA A 333 -18.80 3.36 -6.23
CA ALA A 333 -18.98 4.40 -5.23
C ALA A 333 -17.90 4.39 -4.12
N ALA A 334 -17.24 3.26 -3.90
CA ALA A 334 -16.26 3.08 -2.82
C ALA A 334 -15.18 4.16 -2.75
N PRO A 335 -14.48 4.56 -3.84
CA PRO A 335 -13.47 5.62 -3.76
C PRO A 335 -14.04 6.95 -3.27
N THR A 336 -15.22 7.34 -3.77
CA THR A 336 -15.89 8.59 -3.34
C THR A 336 -16.23 8.55 -1.86
N LEU A 337 -16.75 7.42 -1.36
CA LEU A 337 -17.05 7.23 0.05
C LEU A 337 -15.79 7.24 0.93
N ALA A 338 -14.68 6.65 0.44
CA ALA A 338 -13.38 6.69 1.10
C ALA A 338 -12.90 8.14 1.27
N LEU A 339 -12.96 8.92 0.19
CA LEU A 339 -12.54 10.33 0.18
C LEU A 339 -13.38 11.17 1.15
N LEU A 340 -14.69 10.98 1.15
CA LEU A 340 -15.57 11.62 2.13
C LEU A 340 -15.19 11.24 3.57
N GLY A 341 -14.97 9.95 3.83
CA GLY A 341 -14.51 9.47 5.14
C GLY A 341 -13.22 10.15 5.60
N TRP A 342 -12.25 10.34 4.70
CA TRP A 342 -11.02 11.06 5.02
C TRP A 342 -11.23 12.54 5.30
N LEU A 343 -12.03 13.23 4.47
CA LEU A 343 -12.32 14.66 4.66
C LEU A 343 -12.99 14.94 6.01
N PHE A 344 -13.91 14.07 6.45
CA PHE A 344 -14.54 14.19 7.77
C PHE A 344 -13.61 13.77 8.93
N SER A 345 -12.70 12.81 8.69
CA SER A 345 -11.75 12.36 9.72
C SER A 345 -10.75 13.44 10.15
N GLY A 346 -10.39 14.36 9.26
CA GLY A 346 -9.44 15.45 9.57
C GLY A 346 -9.98 16.52 10.51
N ALA A 347 -11.30 16.61 10.68
CA ALA A 347 -11.97 17.67 11.43
C ALA A 347 -12.38 17.27 12.85
N SER A 348 -12.06 16.06 13.32
CA SER A 348 -12.71 15.48 14.49
C SER A 348 -11.77 14.77 15.47
N GLY A 349 -12.22 14.59 16.72
CA GLY A 349 -11.47 13.90 17.77
C GLY A 349 -11.26 12.41 17.49
N VAL A 350 -10.37 11.75 18.26
CA VAL A 350 -9.95 10.35 18.05
C VAL A 350 -11.11 9.37 17.88
N LEU A 351 -12.18 9.50 18.69
CA LEU A 351 -13.35 8.63 18.60
C LEU A 351 -14.08 8.77 17.26
N THR A 352 -14.30 10.00 16.82
CA THR A 352 -14.93 10.29 15.53
C THR A 352 -14.03 9.85 14.38
N MET A 353 -12.71 10.03 14.50
CA MET A 353 -11.76 9.52 13.52
C MET A 353 -11.88 7.99 13.39
N VAL A 354 -11.89 7.24 14.50
CA VAL A 354 -12.03 5.77 14.47
C VAL A 354 -13.38 5.35 13.90
N LEU A 355 -14.49 5.96 14.32
CA LEU A 355 -15.83 5.59 13.86
C LEU A 355 -16.04 5.90 12.37
N PHE A 356 -15.64 7.08 11.90
CA PHE A 356 -15.74 7.42 10.48
C PHE A 356 -14.77 6.61 9.64
N PHE A 357 -13.57 6.32 10.14
CA PHE A 357 -12.60 5.56 9.39
C PHE A 357 -12.95 4.06 9.31
N VAL A 358 -13.29 3.42 10.42
CA VAL A 358 -13.72 2.01 10.43
C VAL A 358 -15.10 1.86 9.80
N GLY A 359 -16.01 2.80 10.04
CA GLY A 359 -17.34 2.82 9.46
C GLY A 359 -17.31 3.12 7.96
N LEU A 360 -16.96 4.34 7.54
CA LEU A 360 -17.03 4.72 6.13
C LEU A 360 -15.96 4.04 5.29
N THR A 361 -14.68 4.18 5.66
CA THR A 361 -13.60 3.56 4.89
C THR A 361 -13.66 2.04 5.04
N GLY A 362 -13.70 1.52 6.26
CA GLY A 362 -13.73 0.09 6.54
C GLY A 362 -14.92 -0.63 5.89
N PHE A 363 -16.16 -0.24 6.22
CA PHE A 363 -17.34 -0.94 5.71
C PHE A 363 -17.57 -0.70 4.22
N PHE A 364 -17.53 0.55 3.75
CA PHE A 364 -17.93 0.82 2.35
C PHE A 364 -16.84 0.56 1.33
N THR A 365 -15.55 0.68 1.66
CA THR A 365 -14.52 0.36 0.66
C THR A 365 -14.20 -1.12 0.67
N TYR A 366 -13.96 -1.69 1.85
CA TYR A 366 -13.55 -3.08 1.95
C TYR A 366 -14.74 -4.02 1.91
N GLY A 367 -15.81 -3.70 2.64
CA GLY A 367 -17.04 -4.49 2.57
C GLY A 367 -17.58 -4.53 1.14
N ALA A 368 -17.50 -3.44 0.38
CA ALA A 368 -17.87 -3.44 -1.03
C ALA A 368 -17.02 -4.39 -1.88
N SER A 369 -15.70 -4.32 -1.76
CA SER A 369 -14.80 -5.22 -2.50
C SER A 369 -15.00 -6.68 -2.09
N TRP A 370 -15.21 -6.97 -0.82
CA TRP A 370 -15.49 -8.32 -0.33
C TRP A 370 -16.85 -8.85 -0.79
N LEU A 371 -17.91 -8.03 -0.72
CA LEU A 371 -19.23 -8.40 -1.22
C LEU A 371 -19.20 -8.63 -2.73
N TYR A 372 -18.54 -7.72 -3.46
CA TYR A 372 -18.34 -7.86 -4.90
C TYR A 372 -17.62 -9.16 -5.24
N TRP A 373 -16.47 -9.45 -4.60
CA TRP A 373 -15.73 -10.69 -4.85
C TRP A 373 -16.49 -11.93 -4.39
N GLY A 374 -17.23 -11.83 -3.29
CA GLY A 374 -18.06 -12.90 -2.77
C GLY A 374 -19.11 -13.35 -3.77
N HIS A 375 -19.82 -12.39 -4.40
CA HIS A 375 -20.82 -12.66 -5.44
C HIS A 375 -20.20 -12.93 -6.81
N PHE A 376 -19.09 -12.28 -7.15
CA PHE A 376 -18.36 -12.55 -8.38
C PHE A 376 -17.89 -14.01 -8.44
N LEU A 377 -17.39 -14.57 -7.33
CA LEU A 377 -16.95 -15.97 -7.26
C LEU A 377 -18.11 -16.98 -7.24
N ASP A 378 -19.36 -16.56 -6.98
CA ASP A 378 -20.54 -17.43 -7.14
C ASP A 378 -20.83 -17.72 -8.61
N LEU A 379 -20.51 -16.78 -9.50
CA LEU A 379 -20.87 -16.87 -10.92
C LEU A 379 -20.09 -17.95 -11.70
N PRO A 380 -18.74 -18.02 -11.65
CA PRO A 380 -18.00 -19.09 -12.33
C PRO A 380 -18.10 -20.44 -11.58
N GLY A 381 -18.56 -20.44 -10.33
CA GLY A 381 -18.65 -21.64 -9.50
C GLY A 381 -17.29 -22.34 -9.35
N SER A 382 -17.24 -23.63 -9.69
CA SER A 382 -16.03 -24.47 -9.66
C SER A 382 -15.04 -24.17 -10.80
N LEU A 383 -15.28 -23.21 -11.67
CA LEU A 383 -14.38 -22.91 -12.80
C LEU A 383 -13.35 -21.82 -12.48
N TRP A 384 -13.33 -21.31 -11.25
CA TRP A 384 -12.31 -20.35 -10.83
C TRP A 384 -11.09 -21.08 -10.25
N CYS A 385 -10.07 -21.20 -11.08
CA CYS A 385 -8.85 -21.97 -10.87
C CYS A 385 -7.62 -21.04 -10.99
N PRO A 386 -7.25 -20.24 -9.98
CA PRO A 386 -6.03 -19.45 -10.04
C PRO A 386 -4.78 -20.36 -9.93
N PRO A 387 -3.83 -20.32 -10.89
CA PRO A 387 -2.64 -21.16 -10.83
C PRO A 387 -1.64 -20.66 -9.78
N LYS A 388 -0.91 -21.57 -9.13
CA LYS A 388 0.19 -21.20 -8.19
C LYS A 388 -0.26 -20.20 -7.12
N PHE A 389 -1.44 -20.42 -6.54
CA PHE A 389 -2.07 -19.48 -5.61
C PHE A 389 -1.14 -19.03 -4.48
N VAL A 390 -0.39 -19.97 -3.87
CA VAL A 390 0.58 -19.67 -2.80
C VAL A 390 1.64 -18.68 -3.26
N THR A 391 2.17 -18.83 -4.47
CA THR A 391 3.13 -17.88 -5.04
C THR A 391 2.51 -16.50 -5.25
N GLN A 392 1.27 -16.44 -5.72
CA GLN A 392 0.56 -15.15 -5.87
C GLN A 392 0.33 -14.47 -4.51
N ALA A 393 -0.10 -15.23 -3.50
CA ALA A 393 -0.30 -14.73 -2.15
C ALA A 393 1.00 -14.24 -1.51
N ALA A 394 2.11 -14.95 -1.74
CA ALA A 394 3.43 -14.55 -1.28
C ALA A 394 3.90 -13.25 -1.96
N MET A 395 3.74 -13.14 -3.28
CA MET A 395 4.08 -11.91 -4.03
C MET A 395 3.27 -10.74 -3.52
N TRP A 396 1.96 -10.90 -3.39
CA TRP A 396 1.12 -9.86 -2.82
C TRP A 396 1.58 -9.44 -1.44
N SER A 397 1.71 -10.39 -0.52
CA SER A 397 2.04 -10.12 0.88
C SER A 397 3.36 -9.38 0.99
N SER A 398 4.35 -9.79 0.21
CA SER A 398 5.68 -9.17 0.16
C SER A 398 5.61 -7.74 -0.36
N PHE A 399 4.94 -7.50 -1.49
CA PHE A 399 4.85 -6.16 -2.08
C PHE A 399 4.00 -5.20 -1.24
N SER A 400 2.93 -5.67 -0.61
CA SER A 400 2.15 -4.87 0.34
C SER A 400 2.94 -4.54 1.60
N ALA A 401 3.72 -5.49 2.13
CA ALA A 401 4.60 -5.25 3.27
C ALA A 401 5.71 -4.25 2.93
N LEU A 402 6.32 -4.35 1.74
CA LEU A 402 7.32 -3.41 1.23
C LEU A 402 6.73 -2.02 0.97
N SER A 403 5.53 -1.95 0.40
CA SER A 403 4.78 -0.70 0.20
C SER A 403 4.58 0.02 1.55
N THR A 404 4.13 -0.72 2.56
CA THR A 404 3.97 -0.19 3.92
C THR A 404 5.31 0.19 4.56
N ALA A 405 6.35 -0.61 4.34
CA ALA A 405 7.70 -0.32 4.80
C ALA A 405 8.19 1.02 4.26
N VAL A 406 8.05 1.25 2.94
CA VAL A 406 8.47 2.51 2.31
C VAL A 406 7.77 3.71 2.92
N GLY A 407 6.48 3.59 3.24
CA GLY A 407 5.75 4.61 3.97
C GLY A 407 6.39 4.99 5.31
N ALA A 408 7.07 4.06 5.98
CA ALA A 408 7.84 4.31 7.20
C ALA A 408 9.30 4.77 6.97
N LEU A 409 9.84 4.64 5.74
CA LEU A 409 11.27 4.82 5.45
C LEU A 409 11.69 6.27 5.14
N LEU A 410 10.87 7.04 4.43
CA LEU A 410 11.25 8.41 4.05
C LEU A 410 10.72 9.42 5.06
#